data_AF-A0A2R6M2Y9-F1
#
_entry.id   AF-A0A2R6M2Y9-F1
#
_cell.length_a   1.000
_cell.length_b   1.000
_cell.length_c   1.000
_cell.angle_alpha   90.00
_cell.angle_beta   90.00
_cell.angle_gamma   90.00
#
_symmetry.space_group_name_H-M   'P 1'
#
loop_
_entity.id
_entity.type
_entity.pdbx_description
1 polymer ?
#
loop_
_entity_poly.entity_id
_entity_poly.type
_entity_poly.pdbx_seq_one_letter_code
_entity_poly.pdbx_strand_id
1 'polypeptide(L)'
;MEWGTDWEREAVRERWAAMERKRALLTRLLGGLILTGGGTILLLLGMAEDVCFTTAGGGVIECTQLTRPPVGLLLVLLGAVALGGGLWRCWTVLRE
;
A
#
# COMPACT_ATOMS: atom_id res chain seq x y z
N MET A 1 32.66 -22.80 -35.64
CA MET A 1 31.27 -23.09 -35.22
C MET A 1 30.97 -22.21 -34.00
N GLU A 2 30.50 -20.99 -34.21
CA GLU A 2 30.27 -19.97 -33.16
C GLU A 2 28.79 -19.55 -33.06
N TRP A 3 27.93 -20.13 -33.90
CA TRP A 3 26.52 -19.76 -34.05
C TRP A 3 25.62 -20.15 -32.86
N GLY A 4 26.08 -21.03 -31.96
CA GLY A 4 25.29 -21.42 -30.79
C GLY A 4 25.26 -20.36 -29.69
N THR A 5 26.35 -19.62 -29.53
CA THR A 5 26.51 -18.65 -28.43
C THR A 5 25.72 -17.36 -28.63
N ASP A 6 25.43 -16.97 -29.86
CA ASP A 6 24.65 -15.73 -30.12
C ASP A 6 23.15 -15.96 -29.90
N TRP A 7 22.62 -17.12 -30.29
CA TRP A 7 21.23 -17.50 -30.01
C TRP A 7 20.94 -17.59 -28.51
N GLU A 8 21.86 -18.18 -27.72
CA GLU A 8 21.72 -18.21 -26.26
C GLU A 8 21.76 -16.80 -25.66
N ARG A 9 22.63 -15.93 -26.18
CA ARG A 9 22.77 -14.54 -25.71
C ARG A 9 21.56 -13.68 -26.06
N GLU A 10 20.87 -13.97 -27.16
CA GLU A 10 19.60 -13.34 -27.53
C GLU A 10 18.44 -13.86 -26.69
N ALA A 11 18.33 -15.18 -26.51
CA ALA A 11 17.30 -15.79 -25.66
C ALA A 11 17.39 -15.32 -24.20
N VAL A 12 18.60 -15.19 -23.65
CA VAL A 12 18.83 -14.63 -22.31
C VAL A 12 18.42 -13.16 -22.25
N ARG A 13 18.75 -12.35 -23.27
CA ARG A 13 18.35 -10.93 -23.32
C ARG A 13 16.84 -10.75 -23.37
N GLU A 14 16.13 -11.55 -24.17
CA GLU A 14 14.67 -11.49 -24.22
C GLU A 14 14.03 -11.89 -22.88
N ARG A 15 14.52 -12.95 -22.24
CA ARG A 15 14.06 -13.39 -20.91
C ARG A 15 14.32 -12.32 -19.84
N TRP A 16 15.47 -11.66 -19.89
CA TRP A 16 15.80 -10.56 -18.98
C TRP A 16 14.87 -9.36 -19.19
N ALA A 17 14.67 -8.95 -20.45
CA ALA A 17 13.77 -7.83 -20.78
C ALA A 17 12.31 -8.12 -20.39
N ALA A 18 11.87 -9.38 -20.44
CA ALA A 18 10.56 -9.79 -19.95
C ALA A 18 10.48 -9.73 -18.41
N MET A 19 11.55 -10.11 -17.69
CA MET A 19 11.60 -10.00 -16.23
C MET A 19 11.66 -8.54 -15.75
N GLU A 20 12.42 -7.67 -16.42
CA GLU A 20 12.48 -6.23 -16.11
C GLU A 20 11.08 -5.59 -16.19
N ARG A 21 10.34 -5.90 -17.27
CA ARG A 21 8.97 -5.41 -17.47
C ARG A 21 8.02 -5.87 -16.36
N LYS A 22 8.10 -7.15 -15.96
CA LYS A 22 7.30 -7.69 -14.86
C LYS A 22 7.67 -7.06 -13.51
N ARG A 23 8.96 -6.82 -13.26
CA ARG A 23 9.42 -6.13 -12.04
C ARG A 23 8.86 -4.72 -11.98
N ALA A 24 8.92 -3.95 -13.07
CA ALA A 24 8.39 -2.58 -13.09
C ALA A 24 6.89 -2.53 -12.75
N LEU A 25 6.09 -3.45 -13.31
CA LEU A 25 4.67 -3.57 -12.99
C LEU A 25 4.44 -3.97 -11.53
N LEU A 26 5.18 -4.97 -11.03
CA LEU A 26 5.10 -5.39 -9.63
C LEU A 26 5.48 -4.28 -8.67
N THR A 27 6.53 -3.51 -8.93
CA THR A 27 6.94 -2.39 -8.06
C THR A 27 5.86 -1.30 -8.02
N ARG A 28 5.21 -1.01 -9.16
CA ARG A 28 4.08 -0.07 -9.21
C ARG A 28 2.88 -0.58 -8.40
N LEU A 29 2.53 -1.86 -8.54
CA LEU A 29 1.44 -2.48 -7.79
C LEU A 29 1.75 -2.52 -6.29
N LEU A 30 2.97 -2.91 -5.91
CA LEU A 30 3.40 -2.95 -4.52
C LEU A 30 3.36 -1.55 -3.90
N GLY A 31 3.82 -0.53 -4.64
CA GLY A 31 3.71 0.87 -4.21
C GLY A 31 2.27 1.31 -4.03
N GLY A 32 1.37 0.96 -4.95
CA GLY A 32 -0.07 1.21 -4.83
C GLY A 32 -0.68 0.53 -3.60
N LEU A 33 -0.36 -0.75 -3.39
CA LEU A 33 -0.83 -1.55 -2.26
C LEU A 33 -0.35 -1.02 -0.90
N ILE A 34 0.90 -0.57 -0.83
CA ILE A 34 1.46 0.05 0.38
C ILE A 34 0.76 1.38 0.66
N LEU A 35 0.50 2.19 -0.37
CA LEU A 35 -0.24 3.45 -0.24
C LEU A 35 -1.69 3.24 0.19
N THR A 36 -2.40 2.27 -0.39
CA THR A 36 -3.78 1.96 0.02
C THR A 36 -3.82 1.37 1.42
N GLY A 37 -2.95 0.40 1.74
CA GLY A 37 -2.84 -0.18 3.07
C GLY A 37 -2.52 0.87 4.13
N GLY A 38 -1.48 1.68 3.90
CA GLY A 38 -1.10 2.78 4.80
C GLY A 38 -2.21 3.82 4.96
N GLY A 39 -2.87 4.21 3.87
CA GLY A 39 -4.00 5.14 3.92
C GLY A 39 -5.21 4.60 4.70
N THR A 40 -5.47 3.29 4.60
CA THR A 40 -6.54 2.61 5.34
C THR A 40 -6.25 2.59 6.84
N ILE A 41 -4.99 2.27 7.20
CA ILE A 41 -4.52 2.32 8.59
C ILE A 41 -4.66 3.74 9.14
N LEU A 42 -4.22 4.76 8.39
CA LEU A 42 -4.32 6.16 8.80
C LEU A 42 -5.77 6.61 9.00
N LEU A 43 -6.70 6.20 8.12
CA LEU A 43 -8.12 6.47 8.29
C LEU A 43 -8.69 5.80 9.55
N LEU A 44 -8.36 4.53 9.79
CA LEU A 44 -8.80 3.80 10.98
C LEU A 44 -8.28 4.47 12.26
N LEU A 45 -7.01 4.90 12.27
CA LEU A 45 -6.44 5.64 13.39
C LEU A 45 -7.07 7.03 13.57
N GLY A 46 -7.38 7.73 12.48
CA GLY A 46 -8.02 9.04 12.52
C GLY A 46 -9.48 9.00 13.00
N MET A 47 -10.17 7.87 12.79
CA MET A 47 -11.53 7.61 13.27
C MET A 47 -11.56 7.01 14.68
N ALA A 48 -10.41 6.54 15.18
CA ALA A 48 -10.29 6.05 16.55
C ALA A 48 -10.17 7.25 17.50
N GLU A 49 -11.31 7.75 17.96
CA GLU A 49 -11.38 8.87 18.89
C GLU A 49 -10.98 8.43 20.31
N ASP A 50 -11.50 7.29 20.77
CA ASP A 50 -11.31 6.77 22.12
C ASP A 50 -10.89 5.30 22.13
N VAL A 51 -9.97 4.95 23.01
CA VAL A 51 -9.68 3.56 23.37
C VAL A 51 -10.24 3.30 24.76
N CYS A 52 -11.28 2.48 24.82
CA CYS A 52 -11.93 2.11 26.06
C CYS A 52 -11.37 0.77 26.58
N PHE A 53 -10.82 0.78 27.79
CA PHE A 53 -10.43 -0.43 28.49
C PHE A 53 -11.67 -1.12 29.07
N THR A 54 -11.94 -2.34 28.61
CA THR A 54 -13.06 -3.15 29.09
C THR A 54 -12.59 -4.20 30.08
N THR A 55 -13.32 -4.38 31.18
CA THR A 55 -13.17 -5.54 32.07
C THR A 55 -13.53 -6.84 31.34
N ALA A 56 -13.08 -7.98 31.87
CA ALA A 56 -13.46 -9.31 31.38
C ALA A 56 -14.99 -9.57 31.43
N GLY A 57 -15.75 -8.77 32.18
CA GLY A 57 -17.22 -8.79 32.23
C GLY A 57 -17.91 -7.79 31.29
N GLY A 58 -17.17 -7.09 30.43
CA GLY A 58 -17.72 -6.14 29.45
C GLY A 58 -17.99 -4.72 29.99
N GLY A 59 -17.72 -4.44 31.26
CA GLY A 59 -17.81 -3.09 31.82
C GLY A 59 -16.65 -2.21 31.36
N VAL A 60 -16.93 -1.00 30.88
CA VAL A 60 -15.92 0.00 30.48
C VAL A 60 -15.35 0.66 31.74
N ILE A 61 -14.03 0.63 31.90
CA ILE A 61 -13.32 1.16 33.08
C ILE A 61 -12.91 2.61 32.84
N GLU A 62 -12.26 2.84 31.70
CA GLU A 62 -11.64 4.12 31.37
C GLU A 62 -11.49 4.20 29.85
N CYS A 63 -11.84 5.36 29.27
CA CYS A 63 -11.60 5.64 27.85
C CYS A 63 -10.53 6.73 27.77
N THR A 64 -9.43 6.42 27.09
CA THR A 64 -8.38 7.40 26.81
C THR A 64 -8.53 7.92 25.40
N GLN A 65 -8.52 9.25 25.25
CA GLN A 65 -8.49 9.88 23.94
C GLN A 65 -7.21 9.48 23.22
N LEU A 66 -7.35 8.76 22.12
CA LEU A 66 -6.22 8.22 21.38
C LEU A 66 -5.53 9.32 20.57
N THR A 67 -6.30 10.28 20.08
CA THR A 67 -5.79 11.39 19.26
C THR A 67 -6.43 12.71 19.67
N ARG A 68 -5.62 13.79 19.74
CA ARG A 68 -6.16 15.14 19.87
C ARG A 68 -6.91 15.50 18.58
N PRO A 69 -8.02 16.24 18.62
CA PRO A 69 -8.85 16.57 17.46
C PRO A 69 -8.10 17.09 16.21
N PRO A 70 -7.09 17.98 16.30
CA PRO A 70 -6.34 18.40 15.11
C PRO A 70 -5.49 17.28 14.48
N VAL A 71 -5.03 16.33 15.29
CA VAL A 71 -4.22 15.19 14.83
C VAL A 71 -5.09 14.16 14.13
N GLY A 72 -6.28 13.87 14.66
CA GLY A 72 -7.26 12.98 14.02
C GLY A 72 -7.65 13.47 12.62
N LEU A 73 -7.97 14.76 12.47
CA LEU A 73 -8.31 15.35 11.17
C LEU A 73 -7.16 15.27 10.15
N LEU A 74 -5.92 15.51 10.59
CA LEU A 74 -4.73 15.36 9.75
C LEU A 74 -4.53 13.91 9.29
N LEU A 75 -4.72 12.94 10.18
CA LEU A 75 -4.63 11.51 9.86
C LEU A 75 -5.69 11.10 8.85
N VAL A 76 -6.93 11.59 8.98
CA VAL A 76 -8.02 11.32 8.04
C VAL A 76 -7.72 11.92 6.66
N LEU A 77 -7.26 13.17 6.60
CA LEU A 77 -6.91 13.82 5.33
C LEU A 77 -5.75 13.10 4.63
N LEU A 78 -4.68 12.80 5.36
CA LEU A 78 -3.54 12.04 4.83
C LEU A 78 -3.97 10.64 4.38
N GLY A 79 -4.80 9.96 5.17
CA GLY A 79 -5.34 8.64 4.85
C GLY A 79 -6.17 8.65 3.57
N ALA A 80 -7.06 9.63 3.41
CA ALA A 80 -7.89 9.80 2.22
C ALA A 80 -7.05 10.09 0.96
N VAL A 81 -6.05 10.97 1.06
CA VAL A 81 -5.13 11.28 -0.05
C VAL A 81 -4.29 10.06 -0.43
N ALA A 82 -3.75 9.34 0.56
CA ALA A 82 -2.97 8.13 0.33
C ALA A 82 -3.79 7.01 -0.31
N LEU A 83 -5.04 6.80 0.15
CA LEU A 83 -5.96 5.84 -0.44
C LEU A 83 -6.36 6.21 -1.86
N GLY A 84 -6.71 7.47 -2.10
CA GLY A 84 -7.04 7.96 -3.44
C GLY A 84 -5.87 7.79 -4.40
N GLY A 85 -4.66 8.17 -3.99
CA GLY A 85 -3.45 8.02 -4.78
C GLY A 85 -3.06 6.55 -5.03
N GLY A 86 -3.23 5.69 -4.01
CA GLY A 86 -2.97 4.25 -4.13
C GLY A 86 -3.97 3.56 -5.06
N LEU A 87 -5.27 3.85 -4.92
CA LEU A 87 -6.32 3.34 -5.81
C LEU A 87 -6.12 3.82 -7.24
N TRP A 88 -5.78 5.10 -7.43
CA TRP A 88 -5.47 5.64 -8.74
C TRP A 88 -4.29 4.91 -9.39
N ARG A 89 -3.20 4.68 -8.64
CA ARG A 89 -2.05 3.91 -9.15
C ARG A 89 -2.42 2.47 -9.52
N CYS A 90 -3.14 1.77 -8.66
CA CYS A 90 -3.63 0.42 -8.97
C CYS A 90 -4.52 0.42 -10.21
N TRP A 91 -5.40 1.41 -10.35
CA TRP A 91 -6.29 1.55 -11.50
C TRP A 91 -5.52 1.82 -12.80
N THR A 92 -4.48 2.65 -12.77
CA THR A 92 -3.64 2.91 -13.95
C THR A 92 -2.92 1.65 -14.43
N VAL A 93 -2.44 0.81 -13.51
CA VAL A 93 -1.77 -0.46 -13.87
C VAL A 93 -2.78 -1.49 -14.38
N LEU A 94 -4.02 -1.49 -13.89
CA LEU A 94 -5.05 -2.40 -14.37
C LEU A 94 -5.57 -2.04 -15.77
N ARG A 95 -5.38 -0.78 -16.19
CA ARG A 95 -5.83 -0.25 -17.48
C ARG A 95 -4.77 -0.37 -18.58
N GLU A 96 -3.49 -0.50 -18.21
CA GLU A 96 -2.36 -0.82 -19.11
C GLU A 96 -2.37 -2.31 -19.48
#